data_AF-M2RPY2-F1
#
_entry.id   AF-M2RPY2-F1
#
_cell.length_a   1.000
_cell.length_b   1.000
_cell.length_c   1.000
_cell.angle_alpha   90.00
_cell.angle_beta   90.00
_cell.angle_gamma   90.00
#
_symmetry.space_group_name_H-M   'P 1'
#
loop_
_entity.id
_entity.type
_entity.pdbx_description
1 polymer ?
#
loop_
_entity_poly.entity_id
_entity_poly.type
_entity_poly.pdbx_seq_one_letter_code
_entity_poly.pdbx_strand_id
1 'polypeptide(L)'
;MTSAFAQFQFFEQMFGQGQQQQRQRPSGSAGASQWSMQSESVPCSQYLCPDTLVCVEEPALCPCPDVQDVRCLVPDAEDTRAAAVLCVRGAKGCADVERLARKMDI
;
A
#
# COMPACT_ATOMS: atom_id res chain seq x y z
N MET A 1 -29.11 30.57 -11.09
CA MET A 1 -28.32 29.33 -10.98
C MET A 1 -27.54 29.18 -12.27
N THR A 2 -26.23 29.45 -12.24
CA THR A 2 -25.35 29.37 -13.42
C THR A 2 -24.62 28.03 -13.41
N SER A 3 -25.01 27.14 -14.32
CA SER A 3 -24.33 25.87 -14.54
C SER A 3 -23.04 26.11 -15.33
N ALA A 4 -21.90 25.67 -14.78
CA ALA A 4 -20.65 25.64 -15.50
C ALA A 4 -20.56 24.35 -16.33
N PHE A 5 -20.39 24.47 -17.65
CA PHE A 5 -20.07 23.34 -18.52
C PHE A 5 -18.56 23.33 -18.78
N ALA A 6 -17.88 22.25 -18.41
CA ALA A 6 -16.48 22.02 -18.74
C ALA A 6 -16.37 21.29 -20.07
N GLN A 7 -15.77 21.91 -21.09
CA GLN A 7 -15.45 21.28 -22.36
C GLN A 7 -14.00 20.81 -22.33
N PHE A 8 -13.76 19.50 -22.29
CA PHE A 8 -12.42 18.93 -22.30
C PHE A 8 -12.03 18.44 -23.70
N GLN A 9 -11.51 19.35 -24.53
CA GLN A 9 -10.96 19.07 -25.87
C GLN A 9 -9.77 18.09 -25.87
N PHE A 10 -9.15 17.86 -24.71
CA PHE A 10 -8.01 16.96 -24.52
C PHE A 10 -8.35 15.48 -24.73
N PHE A 11 -9.54 15.05 -24.29
CA PHE A 11 -9.90 13.63 -24.37
C PHE A 11 -10.11 13.18 -25.82
N GLU A 12 -10.66 14.03 -26.69
CA GLU A 12 -10.85 13.70 -28.10
C GLU A 12 -9.55 13.36 -28.83
N GLN A 13 -8.45 14.06 -28.53
CA GLN A 13 -7.15 13.76 -29.13
C GLN A 13 -6.56 12.44 -28.65
N MET A 14 -6.84 12.03 -27.39
CA MET A 14 -6.31 10.77 -26.86
C MET A 14 -7.05 9.54 -27.40
N PHE A 15 -8.35 9.69 -27.75
CA PHE A 15 -9.17 8.60 -28.29
C PHE A 15 -9.22 8.55 -29.84
N GLY A 16 -8.81 9.62 -30.52
CA GLY A 16 -8.93 9.76 -31.97
C GLY A 16 -7.79 9.18 -32.82
N GLN A 17 -6.69 8.67 -32.25
CA GLN A 17 -5.60 8.07 -33.02
C GLN A 17 -5.36 6.62 -32.62
N GLY A 18 -5.90 5.71 -33.43
CA GLY A 18 -5.59 4.29 -33.37
C GLY A 18 -4.21 3.97 -33.95
N GLN A 19 -3.63 2.90 -33.41
CA GLN A 19 -2.68 1.98 -34.04
C GLN A 19 -1.25 2.52 -34.31
N GLN A 20 -0.33 2.33 -33.35
CA GLN A 20 0.93 1.56 -33.51
C GLN A 20 1.86 1.70 -32.28
N GLN A 21 2.16 0.56 -31.67
CA GLN A 21 3.36 0.17 -30.90
C GLN A 21 4.21 1.26 -30.18
N GLN A 22 4.15 1.30 -28.84
CA GLN A 22 5.21 0.75 -27.97
C GLN A 22 4.83 0.87 -26.48
N ARG A 23 5.43 -0.01 -25.71
CA ARG A 23 4.96 -0.56 -24.44
C ARG A 23 5.60 0.19 -23.26
N GLN A 24 5.05 1.36 -22.89
CA GLN A 24 5.30 1.96 -21.57
C GLN A 24 3.97 2.41 -20.98
N ARG A 25 3.38 1.54 -20.15
CA ARG A 25 2.09 1.77 -19.50
C ARG A 25 2.23 2.76 -18.34
N PRO A 26 1.20 3.60 -18.08
CA PRO A 26 1.15 4.51 -16.94
C PRO A 26 1.05 3.75 -15.60
N SER A 27 1.72 4.27 -14.57
CA SER A 27 1.99 3.64 -13.27
C SER A 27 0.82 3.59 -12.28
N GLY A 28 -0.40 3.26 -12.72
CA GLY A 28 -1.59 3.23 -11.83
C GLY A 28 -2.12 1.84 -11.47
N SER A 29 -1.88 0.82 -12.31
CA SER A 29 -2.45 -0.54 -12.19
C SER A 29 -1.39 -1.64 -12.06
N ALA A 30 -0.11 -1.26 -12.06
CA ALA A 30 1.01 -2.19 -11.94
C ALA A 30 1.02 -2.91 -10.58
N GLY A 31 0.69 -2.24 -9.48
CA GLY A 31 0.77 -2.83 -8.14
C GLY A 31 -0.09 -4.08 -7.94
N ALA A 32 -1.39 -4.00 -8.25
CA ALA A 32 -2.31 -5.14 -8.04
C ALA A 32 -2.01 -6.33 -8.98
N SER A 33 -1.67 -6.05 -10.24
CA SER A 33 -1.34 -7.09 -11.23
C SER A 33 0.00 -7.75 -10.94
N GLN A 34 0.99 -6.99 -10.48
CA GLN A 34 2.29 -7.51 -10.06
C GLN A 34 2.18 -8.31 -8.75
N TRP A 35 1.32 -7.88 -7.82
CA TRP A 35 1.05 -8.62 -6.59
C TRP A 35 0.44 -9.99 -6.86
N SER A 36 -0.59 -10.07 -7.71
CA SER A 36 -1.28 -11.33 -8.05
C SER A 36 -0.30 -12.39 -8.55
N MET A 37 0.64 -12.02 -9.43
CA MET A 37 1.62 -12.97 -9.95
C MET A 37 2.63 -13.43 -8.89
N GLN A 38 3.04 -12.51 -8.00
CA GLN A 38 4.03 -12.82 -6.97
C GLN A 38 3.44 -13.69 -5.86
N SER A 39 2.21 -13.39 -5.42
CA SER A 39 1.55 -14.15 -4.35
C SER A 39 1.25 -15.59 -4.75
N GLU A 40 0.84 -15.83 -6.01
CA GLU A 40 0.64 -17.18 -6.55
C GLU A 40 1.92 -18.04 -6.56
N SER A 41 3.09 -17.39 -6.66
CA SER A 41 4.38 -18.09 -6.71
C SER A 41 4.91 -18.54 -5.34
N VAL A 42 4.31 -18.05 -4.24
CA VAL A 42 4.76 -18.32 -2.87
C VAL A 42 3.77 -19.23 -2.15
N PRO A 43 4.15 -20.47 -1.79
CA PRO A 43 3.27 -21.34 -1.03
C PRO A 43 3.15 -20.84 0.42
N CYS A 44 2.00 -20.25 0.75
CA CYS A 44 1.68 -19.78 2.10
C CYS A 44 0.23 -20.11 2.45
N SER A 45 0.00 -20.78 3.58
CA SER A 45 -1.33 -21.14 4.08
C SER A 45 -1.86 -20.19 5.16
N GLN A 46 -1.03 -19.23 5.59
CA GLN A 46 -1.34 -18.24 6.60
C GLN A 46 -1.40 -16.85 5.94
N TYR A 47 -0.76 -15.84 6.54
CA TYR A 47 -0.71 -14.50 5.98
C TYR A 47 0.58 -14.31 5.17
N LEU A 48 0.44 -13.92 3.90
CA LEU A 48 1.57 -13.55 3.04
C LEU A 48 1.77 -12.03 3.09
N CYS A 49 2.93 -11.60 3.57
CA CYS A 49 3.26 -10.18 3.67
C CYS A 49 3.36 -9.52 2.28
N PRO A 50 2.60 -8.44 2.01
CA PRO A 50 2.52 -7.82 0.68
C PRO A 50 3.84 -7.26 0.18
N ASP A 51 4.66 -6.72 1.08
CA ASP A 51 5.88 -6.01 0.70
C ASP A 51 7.13 -6.90 0.69
N THR A 52 7.12 -7.99 1.46
CA THR A 52 8.29 -8.86 1.67
C THR A 52 8.11 -10.29 1.19
N LEU A 53 6.89 -10.70 0.85
CA LEU A 53 6.53 -12.07 0.46
C LEU A 53 6.89 -13.14 1.50
N VAL A 54 7.04 -12.74 2.77
CA VAL A 54 7.25 -13.65 3.89
C VAL A 54 5.91 -14.19 4.37
N CYS A 55 5.82 -15.51 4.59
CA CYS A 55 4.64 -16.14 5.18
C CYS A 55 4.73 -16.09 6.71
N VAL A 56 3.73 -15.51 7.37
CA VAL A 56 3.66 -15.32 8.82
C VAL A 56 2.28 -15.71 9.36
N GLU A 57 2.17 -15.91 10.68
CA GLU A 57 0.92 -16.33 11.31
C GLU A 57 -0.17 -15.25 11.24
N GLU A 58 0.22 -13.98 11.43
CA GLU A 58 -0.68 -12.84 11.53
C GLU A 58 -0.06 -11.60 10.88
N PRO A 59 -0.87 -10.66 10.34
CA PRO A 59 -0.35 -9.45 9.69
C PRO A 59 0.58 -8.62 10.57
N ALA A 60 0.31 -8.60 11.89
CA ALA A 60 1.15 -7.95 12.90
C ALA A 60 2.60 -8.46 12.90
N LEU A 61 2.86 -9.65 12.35
CA LEU A 61 4.17 -10.29 12.32
C LEU A 61 5.03 -9.96 11.10
N CYS A 62 4.51 -9.23 10.11
CA CYS A 62 5.28 -8.93 8.91
C CYS A 62 6.59 -8.16 9.20
N PRO A 63 7.71 -8.55 8.59
CA PRO A 63 8.97 -7.82 8.71
C PRO A 63 8.94 -6.55 7.87
N CYS A 64 9.73 -5.56 8.27
CA CYS A 64 9.94 -4.37 7.47
C CYS A 64 10.78 -4.69 6.22
N PRO A 65 10.46 -4.12 5.05
CA PRO A 65 11.23 -4.35 3.82
C PRO A 65 12.67 -3.87 3.91
N ASP A 66 12.90 -2.75 4.59
CA ASP A 66 14.23 -2.22 4.88
C ASP A 66 14.70 -2.72 6.26
N VAL A 67 15.89 -3.30 6.29
CA VAL A 67 16.52 -3.85 7.50
C VAL A 67 16.89 -2.78 8.54
N GLN A 68 16.96 -1.52 8.14
CA GLN A 68 17.21 -0.40 9.05
C GLN A 68 15.94 0.12 9.72
N ASP A 69 14.77 -0.32 9.25
CA ASP A 69 13.50 0.11 9.78
C ASP A 69 13.01 -0.89 10.84
N VAL A 70 12.34 -0.36 11.85
CA VAL A 70 11.75 -1.14 12.94
C VAL A 70 10.24 -1.18 12.79
N ARG A 71 9.65 -2.32 13.15
CA ARG A 71 8.22 -2.56 13.10
C ARG A 71 7.52 -1.97 14.32
N CYS A 72 6.54 -1.11 14.11
CA CYS A 72 5.68 -0.52 15.15
C CYS A 72 4.24 -0.98 14.97
N LEU A 73 3.57 -1.32 16.06
CA LEU A 73 2.14 -1.60 16.05
C LEU A 73 1.37 -0.31 16.36
N VAL A 74 0.38 0.01 15.54
CA VAL A 74 -0.59 1.05 15.81
C VAL A 74 -1.74 0.41 16.60
N PRO A 75 -1.94 0.77 17.87
CA PRO A 75 -2.97 0.17 18.69
C PRO A 75 -4.34 0.76 18.35
N ASP A 76 -4.90 0.39 17.19
CA ASP A 76 -6.23 0.85 16.74
C ASP A 76 -7.38 -0.03 17.28
N ALA A 77 -7.06 -1.17 17.91
CA ALA A 77 -8.04 -2.10 18.47
C ALA A 77 -7.49 -2.78 19.73
N GLU A 78 -8.38 -3.18 20.64
CA GLU A 78 -8.02 -4.01 21.80
C GLU A 78 -7.31 -5.32 21.39
N ASP A 79 -7.49 -5.77 20.13
CA ASP A 79 -6.83 -6.93 19.58
C ASP A 79 -5.55 -6.57 18.81
N THR A 80 -4.41 -6.78 19.47
CA THR A 80 -3.07 -6.61 18.90
C THR A 80 -2.78 -7.44 17.64
N ARG A 81 -3.56 -8.49 17.38
CA ARG A 81 -3.37 -9.40 16.22
C ARG A 81 -3.82 -8.79 14.90
N ALA A 82 -4.75 -7.84 14.97
CA ALA A 82 -5.27 -7.09 13.82
C ALA A 82 -4.71 -5.66 13.75
N ALA A 83 -3.76 -5.31 14.62
CA ALA A 83 -3.17 -3.97 14.66
C ALA A 83 -2.50 -3.62 13.34
N ALA A 84 -2.68 -2.37 12.90
CA ALA A 84 -1.95 -1.86 11.74
C ALA A 84 -0.45 -1.82 12.06
N VAL A 85 0.37 -2.19 11.08
CA VAL A 85 1.83 -2.23 11.21
C VAL A 85 2.45 -1.08 10.43
N LEU A 86 3.35 -0.33 11.05
CA LEU A 86 4.13 0.70 10.38
C LEU A 86 5.62 0.45 10.55
N CYS A 87 6.37 0.57 9.46
CA CYS A 87 7.82 0.54 9.48
C CYS A 87 8.38 1.96 9.61
N VAL A 88 9.27 2.17 10.56
CA VAL A 88 9.88 3.48 10.83
C VAL A 88 11.38 3.40 10.98
N ARG A 89 12.07 4.48 10.61
CA ARG A 89 13.52 4.57 10.72
C ARG A 89 13.96 5.00 12.12
N GLY A 90 14.79 4.18 12.75
CA GLY A 90 15.48 4.51 13.99
C GLY A 90 14.63 4.34 15.27
N ALA A 91 15.32 4.28 16.41
CA ALA A 91 14.77 3.83 17.68
C ALA A 91 13.62 4.69 18.27
N LYS A 92 13.44 5.93 17.80
CA LYS A 92 12.39 6.84 18.29
C LYS A 92 11.09 6.78 17.49
N GLY A 93 11.10 6.19 16.29
CA GLY A 93 9.96 6.25 15.38
C GLY A 93 8.69 5.64 15.97
N CYS A 94 8.79 4.50 16.67
CA CYS A 94 7.59 3.87 17.26
C CYS A 94 6.96 4.71 18.36
N ALA A 95 7.76 5.39 19.19
CA ALA A 95 7.25 6.27 20.24
C ALA A 95 6.47 7.46 19.66
N ASP A 96 6.91 7.98 18.51
CA ASP A 96 6.17 9.02 17.79
C ASP A 96 4.87 8.51 17.19
N VAL A 97 4.88 7.31 16.60
CA VAL A 97 3.68 6.67 16.06
C VAL A 97 2.65 6.44 17.15
N GLU A 98 3.05 5.86 18.28
CA GLU A 98 2.16 5.64 19.42
C GLU A 98 1.59 6.95 19.98
N ARG A 99 2.41 8.00 20.06
CA ARG A 99 1.96 9.33 20.50
C ARG A 99 0.94 9.92 19.54
N LEU A 100 1.12 9.72 18.23
CA LEU A 100 0.19 10.21 17.21
C LEU A 100 -1.11 9.41 17.19
N ALA A 101 -1.04 8.08 17.31
CA ALA A 101 -2.21 7.20 17.39
C ALA A 101 -3.13 7.62 18.54
N ARG A 102 -2.59 7.74 19.77
CA ARG A 102 -3.34 8.20 20.95
C ARG A 102 -3.93 9.61 20.82
N LYS A 103 -3.36 10.46 19.97
CA LYS A 103 -3.87 11.82 19.74
C LYS A 103 -5.09 11.83 18.82
N MET A 104 -5.26 10.80 17.99
CA MET A 104 -6.36 10.68 17.04
C MET A 104 -7.60 10.00 17.64
N ASP A 105 -7.46 9.36 18.81
CA ASP A 105 -8.56 8.78 19.60
C ASP A 105 -9.31 9.80 20.50
N ILE A 106 -9.16 11.11 20.27
CA ILE A 106 -9.86 12.20 20.98
C ILE A 106 -10.85 12.90 20.07
#